data_AF-A0A5C6NSM6-F1
#
_entry.id   AF-A0A5C6NSM6-F1
#
_cell.length_a   1.000
_cell.length_b   1.000
_cell.length_c   1.000
_cell.angle_alpha   90.00
_cell.angle_beta   90.00
_cell.angle_gamma   90.00
#
_symmetry.space_group_name_H-M   'P 1'
#
loop_
_entity.id
_entity.type
_entity.pdbx_description
1 polymer ?
#
loop_
_entity_poly.entity_id
_entity_poly.type
_entity_poly.pdbx_seq_one_letter_code
_entity_poly.pdbx_strand_id
1 'polypeptide(L)' 'MLESLCTLITALTCVSAVTVLTQKPTVVSLSRGESVTMDCNLGTVTGYSARWYKQVPGGVPQFVLKWYHG' A
#
# COMPACT_ATOMS: atom_id res chain seq x y z
N MET A 1 26.89 -27.25 13.00
CA MET A 1 26.85 -25.79 12.73
C MET A 1 26.52 -25.49 11.27
N LEU A 2 27.15 -26.15 10.29
CA LEU A 2 26.90 -25.93 8.86
C LEU A 2 25.48 -26.32 8.41
N GLU A 3 24.97 -27.48 8.84
CA GLU A 3 23.58 -27.92 8.54
C GLU A 3 22.53 -26.91 9.01
N SER A 4 22.68 -26.40 10.24
CA SER A 4 21.79 -25.39 10.81
C SER A 4 21.84 -24.06 10.05
N LEU A 5 22.99 -23.73 9.46
CA LEU A 5 23.17 -22.52 8.65
C LEU A 5 22.50 -22.69 7.28
N CYS A 6 22.66 -23.84 6.63
CA CYS A 6 22.02 -24.16 5.36
C CYS A 6 20.48 -24.17 5.49
N THR A 7 19.94 -24.73 6.57
CA THR A 7 18.49 -24.69 6.84
C THR A 7 17.97 -23.28 7.06
N LEU A 8 18.74 -22.44 7.77
CA LEU A 8 18.35 -21.05 8.04
C LEU A 8 18.36 -20.20 6.77
N ILE A 9 19.39 -20.33 5.92
CA ILE A 9 19.49 -19.61 4.64
C ILE A 9 18.33 -20.02 3.72
N THR A 10 18.02 -21.31 3.63
CA THR A 10 16.90 -21.82 2.82
C THR A 10 15.55 -21.31 3.33
N ALA A 11 15.38 -21.18 4.65
CA ALA A 11 14.18 -20.60 5.25
C ALA A 11 14.08 -19.08 5.04
N LEU A 12 15.20 -18.35 4.98
CA LEU A 12 15.21 -16.91 4.72
C LEU A 12 14.89 -16.58 3.26
N THR A 13 15.36 -17.41 2.31
CA THR A 13 15.08 -17.20 0.88
C THR A 13 13.64 -17.53 0.48
N CYS A 14 12.89 -18.28 1.30
CA CYS A 14 11.47 -18.56 1.05
C CYS A 14 10.51 -17.50 1.61
N VAL A 15 11.02 -16.46 2.30
CA VAL A 15 10.19 -15.36 2.79
C VAL A 15 9.93 -14.36 1.66
N SER A 16 8.69 -14.32 1.18
CA SER A 16 8.22 -13.22 0.32
C SER A 16 7.77 -12.06 1.21
N ALA A 17 8.46 -10.92 1.16
CA ALA A 17 8.02 -9.72 1.84
C ALA A 17 6.72 -9.22 1.20
N VAL A 18 5.60 -9.32 1.92
CA VAL A 18 4.32 -8.76 1.48
C VAL A 18 4.36 -7.25 1.67
N THR A 19 4.23 -6.50 0.58
CA THR A 19 4.03 -5.06 0.66
C THR A 19 2.62 -4.78 1.17
N VAL A 20 2.52 -4.28 2.40
CA VAL A 20 1.23 -3.88 3.00
C VAL A 20 1.02 -2.39 2.73
N LEU A 21 -0.07 -2.07 2.02
CA LEU A 21 -0.51 -0.70 1.82
C LEU A 21 -1.14 -0.16 3.11
N THR A 22 -0.72 1.03 3.54
CA THR A 22 -1.36 1.72 4.68
C THR A 22 -1.83 3.12 4.28
N GLN A 23 -2.99 3.52 4.81
CA GLN A 23 -3.58 4.85 4.58
C GLN A 23 -3.91 5.52 5.90
N LYS A 24 -3.68 6.83 5.99
CA LYS A 24 -4.02 7.64 7.18
C LYS A 24 -4.66 8.96 6.75
N PRO A 25 -5.63 9.50 7.51
CA PRO A 25 -6.31 8.85 8.63
C PRO A 25 -7.26 7.74 8.15
N THR A 26 -7.53 6.75 9.02
CA THR A 26 -8.48 5.65 8.70
C THR A 26 -9.92 6.16 8.59
N VAL A 27 -10.28 7.13 9.43
CA VAL A 27 -11.59 7.77 9.45
C VAL A 27 -11.39 9.25 9.73
N VAL A 28 -12.13 10.08 9.02
CA VAL A 28 -12.15 11.52 9.21
C VAL A 28 -13.58 12.02 9.00
N SER A 29 -14.03 12.95 9.84
CA SER A 29 -15.32 13.63 9.70
C SER A 29 -15.04 15.08 9.33
N LEU A 30 -15.62 15.54 8.24
CA LEU A 30 -15.39 16.88 7.66
C LEU A 30 -16.71 17.50 7.24
N SER A 31 -16.75 18.83 7.28
CA SER A 31 -17.82 19.64 6.74
C SER A 31 -17.62 19.91 5.25
N ARG A 32 -18.71 20.23 4.56
CA ARG A 32 -18.67 20.54 3.13
C ARG A 32 -17.76 21.73 2.86
N GLY A 33 -16.81 21.57 1.95
CA GLY A 33 -15.86 22.62 1.56
C GLY A 33 -14.52 22.53 2.29
N GLU A 34 -14.40 21.68 3.30
CA GLU A 34 -13.12 21.40 3.95
C GLU A 34 -12.26 20.47 3.09
N SER A 35 -10.94 20.65 3.19
CA SER A 35 -9.94 19.84 2.51
C SER A 35 -9.41 18.74 3.42
N VAL A 36 -8.99 17.63 2.82
CA VAL A 36 -8.33 16.54 3.53
C VAL A 36 -7.08 16.08 2.79
N THR A 37 -6.06 15.75 3.57
CA THR A 37 -4.88 15.04 3.10
C THR A 37 -4.95 13.61 3.62
N MET A 38 -4.85 12.64 2.72
CA MET A 38 -4.71 11.23 3.08
C MET A 38 -3.33 10.74 2.68
N ASP A 39 -2.57 10.30 3.67
CA ASP A 39 -1.26 9.71 3.49
C ASP A 39 -1.39 8.28 2.99
N CYS A 40 -0.52 7.88 2.07
CA CYS A 40 -0.43 6.51 1.59
C CYS A 40 1.02 6.04 1.61
N ASN A 41 1.28 4.94 2.30
CA ASN A 41 2.53 4.21 2.19
C ASN A 41 2.27 2.93 1.40
N LEU A 42 2.81 2.89 0.18
CA LEU A 42 2.72 1.75 -0.73
C LEU A 42 3.96 0.83 -0.64
N GLY A 43 4.88 1.09 0.28
CA GLY A 43 6.22 0.48 0.29
C GLY A 43 7.02 0.78 -0.98
N THR A 44 7.93 -0.12 -1.33
CA THR A 44 8.72 -0.05 -2.57
C THR A 44 7.98 -0.77 -3.68
N VAL A 45 7.32 -0.01 -4.56
CA VAL A 45 6.73 -0.53 -5.80
C VAL A 45 7.58 -0.08 -6.96
N THR A 46 8.26 -1.03 -7.62
CA THR A 46 9.03 -0.79 -8.84
C THR A 46 8.24 -1.34 -10.04
N GLY A 47 8.12 -0.53 -11.11
CA GLY A 47 7.46 -0.95 -12.35
C GLY A 47 5.96 -0.64 -12.47
N TYR A 48 5.31 -0.13 -11.42
CA TYR A 48 3.90 0.30 -11.49
C TYR A 48 3.66 1.66 -10.83
N SER A 49 2.72 2.42 -11.39
CA SER A 49 2.20 3.67 -10.84
C SER A 49 1.29 3.41 -9.63
N ALA A 50 1.35 4.26 -8.61
CA ALA A 50 0.31 4.31 -7.59
C ALA A 50 -0.97 4.93 -8.16
N ARG A 51 -2.14 4.40 -7.77
CA ARG A 51 -3.45 4.89 -8.23
C ARG A 51 -4.39 5.04 -7.05
N TRP A 52 -5.14 6.14 -7.03
CA TRP A 52 -6.18 6.39 -6.04
C TRP A 52 -7.55 6.19 -6.66
N TYR A 53 -8.40 5.51 -5.91
CA TYR A 53 -9.81 5.32 -6.21
C TYR A 53 -10.64 5.78 -5.01
N LYS A 54 -11.81 6.33 -5.29
CA LYS A 54 -12.83 6.63 -4.27
C LYS A 54 -13.99 5.66 -4.41
N GLN A 55 -14.54 5.21 -3.29
CA GLN A 55 -15.73 4.39 -3.26
C GLN A 55 -16.72 4.98 -2.26
N VAL A 56 -17.97 5.09 -2.69
CA VAL A 56 -19.09 5.45 -1.82
C VAL A 56 -19.85 4.17 -1.44
N PRO A 57 -20.54 4.12 -0.29
CA PRO A 57 -21.34 2.96 0.09
C PRO A 57 -22.30 2.53 -1.04
N GLY A 58 -22.28 1.24 -1.39
CA GLY A 58 -23.11 0.67 -2.47
C GLY A 58 -22.67 0.98 -3.91
N GLY A 59 -21.64 1.81 -4.11
CA GLY A 59 -21.09 2.15 -5.42
C GLY A 59 -19.89 1.31 -5.83
N VAL A 60 -19.54 1.38 -7.12
CA VAL A 60 -18.28 0.85 -7.64
C VAL A 60 -17.11 1.82 -7.41
N PRO A 61 -15.86 1.35 -7.31
CA PRO A 61 -14.70 2.22 -7.24
C PRO A 61 -14.57 3.16 -8.45
N GLN A 62 -14.30 4.43 -8.20
CA GLN A 62 -14.12 5.47 -9.21
C GLN A 62 -12.69 5.99 -9.19
N PHE A 63 -12.08 6.12 -10.36
CA PHE A 63 -10.72 6.65 -10.49
C PHE A 63 -10.65 8.11 -10.00
N VAL A 64 -9.60 8.43 -9.25
CA VAL A 64 -9.32 9.80 -8.76
C VAL A 64 -8.06 10.35 -9.42
N LEU A 65 -6.93 9.69 -9.20
CA LEU A 65 -5.64 10.13 -9.74
C LEU A 65 -4.64 8.98 -9.88
N LYS A 66 -3.61 9.20 -10.69
CA LYS A 66 -2.49 8.29 -10.91
C LYS A 66 -1.19 9.04 -10.65
N TRP A 67 -0.34 8.45 -9.83
CA TRP A 67 0.98 8.98 -9.53
C TRP A 67 2.04 8.08 -10.16
N TYR A 68 2.87 8.68 -11.00
CA TYR A 68 3.97 8.00 -11.68
C TYR A 68 5.27 8.40 -11.01
N HIS A 69 6.00 7.40 -10.49
CA HIS A 69 7.40 7.57 -10.11
C HIS A 69 8.24 7.20 -11.33
N GLY A 70 8.82 8.21 -11.98
CA GLY A 70 9.97 8.04 -12.88
C GLY A 70 11.26 8.05 -12.09
#